data_AF-A0A914NCA9-F1
#
_entry.id   AF-A0A914NCA9-F1
#
_cell.length_a   1.000
_cell.length_b   1.000
_cell.length_c   1.000
_cell.angle_alpha   90.00
_cell.angle_beta   90.00
_cell.angle_gamma   90.00
#
_symmetry.space_group_name_H-M   'P 1'
#
loop_
_entity.id
_entity.type
_entity.pdbx_description
1 polymer ?
#
loop_
_entity_poly.entity_id
_entity_poly.type
_entity_poly.pdbx_seq_one_letter_code
_entity_poly.pdbx_strand_id
1 'polypeptide(L)' 'EEEDVSNLLEDANLIILLGLVALVTLTLAIVVFLFRGRRNRHRGFIEVDVCTPEESHITGMQVNGYENPTYAFFESKQQI' A
#
# COMPACT_ATOMS: atom_id res chain seq x y z
N GLU A 1 14.90 -48.89 -20.02
CA GLU A 1 13.55 -48.90 -19.41
C GLU A 1 13.51 -48.15 -18.09
N GLU A 2 14.19 -48.58 -17.02
CA GLU A 2 14.14 -47.86 -15.73
C GLU A 2 14.86 -46.49 -15.75
N GLU A 3 15.94 -46.34 -16.51
CA GLU A 3 16.60 -45.04 -16.73
C GLU A 3 15.81 -44.10 -17.67
N ASP A 4 14.98 -44.64 -18.56
CA ASP A 4 14.18 -43.81 -19.48
C ASP A 4 13.02 -43.14 -18.74
N VAL A 5 12.39 -43.85 -17.81
CA VAL A 5 11.30 -43.29 -16.98
C VAL A 5 11.79 -42.25 -15.98
N SER A 6 13.01 -42.37 -15.44
CA SER A 6 13.57 -41.36 -14.54
C SER A 6 13.88 -40.05 -15.28
N ASN A 7 14.48 -40.13 -16.47
CA ASN A 7 14.78 -38.96 -17.30
C ASN A 7 13.50 -38.24 -17.75
N LEU A 8 12.45 -38.99 -18.12
CA LEU A 8 11.14 -38.40 -18.45
C LEU A 8 10.50 -37.67 -17.27
N LEU A 9 10.68 -38.18 -16.05
CA LEU A 9 10.16 -37.55 -14.83
C LEU A 9 10.95 -36.28 -14.50
N GLU A 10 12.26 -36.29 -14.71
CA GLU A 10 13.11 -35.10 -14.57
C GLU A 10 12.75 -34.00 -15.58
N ASP A 11 12.51 -34.37 -16.85
CA ASP A 11 12.05 -33.44 -17.88
C ASP A 11 10.68 -32.84 -17.55
N ALA A 12 9.75 -33.67 -17.06
CA ALA A 12 8.44 -33.20 -16.62
C ALA A 12 8.55 -32.22 -15.43
N ASN A 13 9.40 -32.54 -14.45
CA ASN A 13 9.65 -31.67 -13.30
C ASN A 13 10.30 -30.34 -13.72
N LEU A 14 11.21 -30.38 -14.68
CA LEU A 14 11.86 -29.19 -15.24
C LEU A 14 10.86 -28.30 -15.96
N ILE A 15 9.96 -28.87 -16.77
CA ILE A 15 8.88 -28.14 -17.43
C ILE A 15 7.94 -27.50 -16.41
N ILE A 16 7.57 -28.24 -15.36
CA ILE A 16 6.70 -27.73 -14.28
C ILE A 16 7.37 -26.57 -13.54
N LEU A 17 8.65 -26.71 -13.16
CA LEU A 17 9.41 -25.65 -12.49
C LEU A 17 9.51 -24.39 -13.35
N LEU A 18 9.84 -24.52 -14.62
CA LEU A 18 9.91 -23.40 -15.55
C LEU A 18 8.55 -22.70 -15.70
N GLY A 19 7.46 -23.47 -15.78
CA GLY A 19 6.10 -22.95 -15.81
C GLY A 19 5.75 -22.13 -14.57
N LEU A 20 6.11 -22.62 -13.37
CA LEU A 20 5.88 -21.91 -12.12
C LEU A 20 6.68 -20.62 -12.03
N VAL A 21 7.97 -20.64 -12.41
CA VAL A 21 8.81 -19.44 -12.43
C VAL A 21 8.27 -18.39 -13.41
N ALA A 22 7.83 -18.81 -14.59
CA ALA A 22 7.22 -17.92 -15.57
C ALA A 22 5.94 -17.27 -15.04
N LEU A 23 5.07 -18.04 -14.35
CA LEU A 23 3.84 -17.51 -13.75
C LEU A 23 4.12 -16.50 -12.62
N VAL A 24 5.08 -16.79 -11.74
CA VAL A 24 5.45 -15.88 -10.64
C VAL A 24 6.05 -14.57 -11.18
N THR A 25 6.93 -14.65 -12.17
CA THR A 25 7.55 -13.46 -12.77
C THR A 25 6.54 -12.61 -13.54
N LEU A 26 5.61 -13.24 -14.27
CA LEU A 26 4.54 -12.55 -14.99
C LEU A 26 3.58 -11.82 -14.03
N THR A 27 3.15 -12.49 -12.96
CA THR A 27 2.23 -11.87 -11.98
C THR A 27 2.90 -10.70 -11.27
N LEU A 28 4.17 -10.83 -10.88
CA LEU A 28 4.93 -9.73 -10.28
C LEU A 28 5.09 -8.55 -11.24
N ALA A 29 5.39 -8.81 -12.51
CA ALA A 29 5.51 -7.77 -13.54
C ALA A 29 4.21 -6.98 -13.70
N ILE A 30 3.06 -7.66 -13.73
CA ILE A 30 1.73 -7.02 -13.82
C ILE A 30 1.48 -6.16 -12.58
N VAL A 31 1.75 -6.68 -11.38
CA VAL A 31 1.59 -5.93 -10.12
C VAL A 31 2.44 -4.66 -10.15
N VAL A 32 3.74 -4.77 -10.47
CA VAL A 32 4.64 -3.61 -10.55
C VAL A 32 4.16 -2.61 -11.59
N PHE A 33 3.69 -3.06 -12.75
CA PHE A 33 3.15 -2.19 -13.80
C PHE A 33 1.91 -1.43 -13.32
N LEU A 34 0.97 -2.10 -12.66
CA LEU A 34 -0.23 -1.46 -12.10
C LEU A 34 0.13 -0.45 -11.01
N PHE A 35 1.06 -0.79 -10.10
CA PHE A 35 1.52 0.11 -9.05
C PHE A 35 2.26 1.34 -9.62
N ARG A 36 3.10 1.15 -10.64
CA ARG A 36 3.80 2.25 -11.33
C ARG A 36 2.81 3.14 -12.08
N GLY A 37 1.82 2.55 -12.74
CA GLY A 37 0.74 3.26 -13.43
C GLY A 37 -0.08 4.15 -12.48
N ARG A 38 -0.35 3.69 -11.26
CA ARG A 38 -1.01 4.52 -10.23
C ARG A 38 -0.14 5.70 -9.79
N ARG A 39 1.17 5.50 -9.61
CA ARG A 39 2.09 6.56 -9.16
C ARG A 39 2.32 7.65 -10.21
N ASN A 40 2.24 7.31 -11.50
CA ASN A 40 2.52 8.22 -12.60
C ASN A 40 1.30 8.97 -13.15
N ARG A 41 0.09 8.73 -12.63
CA ARG A 41 -1.14 9.45 -13.06
C ARG A 41 -1.27 10.88 -12.52
N HIS A 42 -0.30 11.36 -11.74
CA HIS A 42 -0.34 12.66 -11.08
C HIS A 42 0.52 13.75 -11.75
N ARG A 43 0.91 13.57 -13.02
CA ARG A 43 1.64 14.60 -13.78
C ARG A 43 0.83 15.08 -14.97
N GLY A 44 0.05 16.14 -14.77
CA GLY A 44 -0.58 16.88 -15.88
C GLY A 44 -1.56 17.94 -15.43
N PHE A 45 -2.49 17.57 -14.54
CA PHE A 45 -3.43 18.47 -13.89
C PHE A 45 -4.07 17.64 -12.78
N ILE A 46 -3.73 17.89 -11.52
CA ILE A 46 -4.50 17.34 -10.40
C ILE A 46 -5.70 18.27 -10.27
N GLU A 47 -6.90 17.73 -10.47
CA GLU A 47 -8.11 18.35 -9.92
C GLU A 47 -7.88 18.40 -8.41
N VAL A 48 -7.47 19.58 -7.93
CA VAL A 48 -7.41 19.85 -6.49
C VAL A 48 -8.85 19.77 -6.05
N ASP A 49 -9.18 18.74 -5.28
CA ASP A 49 -10.47 18.64 -4.61
C ASP A 49 -10.76 20.01 -3.98
N VAL A 50 -11.93 20.58 -4.28
CA VAL A 50 -12.24 22.00 -4.01
C VAL A 50 -12.36 22.28 -2.50
N CYS A 51 -12.07 21.29 -1.66
CA CYS A 51 -11.78 21.48 -0.25
C CYS A 51 -10.58 22.42 -0.12
N THR A 52 -10.88 23.69 0.08
CA THR A 52 -9.87 24.70 0.36
C THR A 52 -9.07 24.24 1.60
N PRO A 53 -7.75 24.50 1.65
CA PRO A 53 -6.94 24.07 2.79
C PRO A 53 -7.50 24.55 4.13
N GLU A 54 -8.23 25.67 4.13
CA GLU A 54 -8.95 26.22 5.27
C GLU A 54 -10.06 25.29 5.80
N GLU A 55 -10.83 24.64 4.93
CA GLU A 55 -11.90 23.71 5.34
C GLU A 55 -11.36 22.49 6.07
N SER A 56 -10.21 21.95 5.64
CA SER A 56 -9.55 20.84 6.34
C SER A 56 -9.07 21.22 7.75
N HIS A 57 -8.57 22.44 7.91
CA HIS A 57 -8.11 22.96 9.19
C HIS A 57 -9.26 23.19 10.16
N ILE A 58 -10.34 23.83 9.69
CA ILE A 58 -11.56 24.06 10.48
C ILE A 58 -12.22 22.74 10.85
N THR A 59 -12.24 21.75 9.95
CA THR A 59 -12.75 20.40 10.25
C THR A 59 -11.95 19.76 11.38
N GLY A 60 -10.62 19.88 11.38
CA GLY A 60 -9.79 19.40 12.49
C GLY A 60 -10.15 20.06 13.82
N MET A 61 -10.40 21.37 13.81
CA MET A 61 -10.85 22.11 15.00
C MET A 61 -12.27 21.74 15.45
N GLN A 62 -13.18 21.46 14.51
CA GLN A 62 -14.56 21.04 14.83
C GLN A 62 -14.61 19.62 15.39
N VAL A 63 -13.75 18.72 14.90
CA VAL A 63 -13.71 17.31 15.34
C VAL A 63 -12.98 17.15 16.66
N ASN A 64 -11.79 17.76 16.80
CA ASN A 64 -10.96 17.59 17.99
C ASN A 64 -11.23 18.63 19.08
N GLY A 65 -11.88 19.74 18.75
CA GLY A 65 -11.93 20.90 19.63
C GLY A 65 -10.54 21.52 19.86
N TYR A 66 -10.49 22.55 20.70
CA TYR A 66 -9.24 23.09 21.22
C TYR A 66 -9.33 23.14 22.74
N GLU A 67 -8.54 22.29 23.38
CA GLU A 67 -8.35 22.33 24.82
C GLU A 67 -7.07 23.10 25.12
N ASN A 68 -7.19 24.16 25.92
CA ASN A 68 -6.01 24.90 26.35
C ASN A 68 -5.28 24.09 27.44
N PRO A 69 -4.04 23.63 27.19
CA PRO A 69 -3.30 22.79 28.14
C PRO A 69 -2.98 23.51 29.45
N THR A 70 -3.11 24.85 29.49
CA THR A 70 -2.96 25.64 30.72
C THR A 70 -3.97 25.21 31.79
N TYR A 71 -5.18 24.77 31.41
CA TYR A 71 -6.20 24.35 32.37
C TYR A 71 -5.91 22.98 33.00
N ALA A 72 -5.22 22.08 32.29
CA ALA A 72 -4.85 20.76 32.84
C ALA A 72 -3.95 20.86 34.08
N PHE A 73 -3.14 21.92 34.18
CA PHE A 73 -2.31 22.18 35.36
C PHE A 73 -3.12 22.58 36.60
N PHE A 74 -4.29 23.17 36.42
CA PHE A 74 -5.13 23.59 37.54
C PHE A 74 -6.04 22.47 38.04
N GLU A 75 -6.55 21.61 37.14
CA GLU A 75 -7.28 20.41 37.55
C GLU A 75 -6.41 19.44 38.35
N SER A 76 -5.18 19.20 37.89
CA SER A 76 -4.23 18.33 38.59
C SER A 76 -3.77 18.86 39.96
N LYS A 77 -3.91 20.17 40.20
CA LYS A 77 -3.59 20.82 41.48
C LYS A 77 -4.78 20.88 42.44
N GLN A 78 -6.01 20.81 41.96
CA GLN A 78 -7.22 20.76 42.80
C GLN A 78 -7.56 19.36 43.32
N GLN A 79 -6.96 18.30 42.75
CA GLN A 79 -7.16 16.90 43.19
C GLN A 79 -6.15 16.44 44.26
N ILE A 80 -5.38 17.35 44.86
CA ILE A 80 -4.44 17.08 45.97
C ILE A 80 -4.95 17.76 47.23
#